data_AF-A0A2S4KSX7-F1
#
_entry.id   AF-A0A2S4KSX7-F1
#
_cell.length_a   1.000
_cell.length_b   1.000
_cell.length_c   1.000
_cell.angle_alpha   90.00
_cell.angle_beta   90.00
_cell.angle_gamma   90.00
#
_symmetry.space_group_name_H-M   'P 1'
#
loop_
_entity.id
_entity.type
_entity.pdbx_description
1 polymer ?
#
loop_
_entity_poly.entity_id
_entity_poly.type
_entity_poly.pdbx_seq_one_letter_code
_entity_poly.pdbx_strand_id
1 'polypeptide(L)'
;MGKQHEAQVRSWGFDRVFTWSDGPNCHYAPHSHAGPTTHLVLAGEMTLRYPDEAGREGATYGVGARVDVDAGTVHEVWIGPAGCTYVVGE
;
A
#
# COMPACT_ATOMS: atom_id res chain seq x y z
N MET A 1 5.01 15.91 8.81
CA MET A 1 3.96 14.88 8.62
C MET A 1 4.52 13.46 8.59
N GLY A 2 5.42 13.10 7.65
CA GLY A 2 5.90 11.71 7.49
C GLY A 2 6.42 11.02 8.75
N LYS A 3 7.26 11.70 9.57
CA LYS A 3 7.87 11.08 10.77
C LYS A 3 6.87 10.54 11.81
N GLN A 4 5.69 11.17 11.96
CA GLN A 4 4.68 10.69 12.91
C GLN A 4 3.97 9.45 12.39
N HIS A 5 3.57 9.45 11.11
CA HIS A 5 2.92 8.29 10.50
C HIS A 5 3.86 7.11 10.37
N GLU A 6 5.14 7.33 10.07
CA GLU A 6 6.12 6.25 10.11
C GLU A 6 6.33 5.70 11.52
N ALA A 7 6.31 6.54 12.57
CA ALA A 7 6.35 6.03 13.95
C ALA A 7 5.11 5.20 14.29
N GLN A 8 3.93 5.61 13.81
CA GLN A 8 2.70 4.84 13.94
C GLN A 8 2.81 3.48 13.24
N VAL A 9 3.29 3.43 12.00
CA VAL A 9 3.48 2.15 11.28
C VAL A 9 4.53 1.28 11.96
N ARG A 10 5.64 1.83 12.45
CA ARG A 10 6.63 1.07 13.26
C ARG A 10 5.99 0.46 14.51
N SER A 11 5.07 1.18 15.16
CA SER A 11 4.35 0.65 16.34
C SER A 11 3.44 -0.54 16.04
N TRP A 12 3.14 -0.81 14.75
CA TRP A 12 2.40 -2.00 14.32
C TRP A 12 3.28 -3.24 14.16
N GLY A 13 4.60 -3.12 14.36
CA GLY A 13 5.54 -4.24 14.37
C GLY A 13 6.39 -4.40 13.10
N PHE A 14 6.42 -3.40 12.21
CA PHE A 14 7.26 -3.42 11.01
C PHE A 14 8.64 -2.82 11.30
N ASP A 15 9.68 -3.54 10.90
CA ASP A 15 11.08 -3.14 11.12
C ASP A 15 11.51 -2.07 10.12
N ARG A 16 11.17 -2.26 8.84
CA ARG A 16 11.49 -1.30 7.79
C ARG A 16 10.26 -0.47 7.46
N VAL A 17 10.35 0.82 7.75
CA VAL A 17 9.25 1.77 7.53
C VAL A 17 9.75 3.03 6.86
N PHE A 18 9.07 3.45 5.79
CA PHE A 18 9.39 4.65 5.02
C PHE A 18 8.16 5.24 4.34
N THR A 19 8.18 6.54 4.08
CA THR A 19 7.15 7.22 3.28
C THR A 19 7.52 7.17 1.79
N TRP A 20 6.55 6.82 0.94
CA TRP A 20 6.67 6.80 -0.52
C TRP A 20 5.63 7.71 -1.17
N SER A 21 5.89 8.16 -2.39
CA SER A 21 4.94 8.95 -3.17
C SER A 21 5.02 8.60 -4.65
N ASP A 22 3.89 8.17 -5.19
CA ASP A 22 3.72 7.88 -6.60
C ASP A 22 3.01 9.00 -7.34
N GLY A 23 3.40 9.14 -8.61
CA GLY A 23 2.73 10.05 -9.54
C GLY A 23 1.34 9.54 -9.96
N PRO A 24 0.53 10.42 -10.58
CA PRO A 24 -0.76 10.06 -11.14
C PRO A 24 -0.73 8.84 -12.05
N ASN A 25 -1.70 7.94 -11.90
CA ASN A 25 -1.92 6.78 -12.77
C ASN A 25 -0.73 5.80 -12.87
N CYS A 26 0.21 5.85 -11.92
CA CYS A 26 1.25 4.83 -11.80
C CYS A 26 0.63 3.45 -11.60
N HIS A 27 1.30 2.43 -12.15
CA HIS A 27 0.84 1.06 -12.12
C HIS A 27 2.00 0.13 -11.75
N TYR A 28 1.78 -0.67 -10.71
CA TYR A 28 2.67 -1.76 -10.32
C TYR A 28 2.04 -3.07 -10.76
N ALA A 29 2.65 -3.70 -11.77
CA ALA A 29 2.26 -5.02 -12.28
C ALA A 29 2.28 -6.10 -11.18
N PRO A 30 1.68 -7.28 -11.39
CA PRO A 30 1.52 -8.29 -10.35
C PRO A 30 2.86 -8.71 -9.73
N HIS A 31 2.95 -8.64 -8.40
CA HIS A 31 4.15 -8.99 -7.64
C HIS A 31 3.80 -9.46 -6.21
N SER A 32 4.79 -9.98 -5.49
CA SER A 32 4.65 -10.38 -4.09
C SER A 32 5.93 -10.09 -3.30
N HIS A 33 5.81 -10.07 -1.97
CA HIS A 33 6.93 -9.86 -1.04
C HIS A 33 7.10 -11.11 -0.17
N ALA A 34 8.33 -11.32 0.32
CA ALA A 34 8.64 -12.45 1.20
C ALA A 34 8.08 -12.27 2.63
N GLY A 35 7.87 -11.02 3.06
CA GLY A 35 7.27 -10.66 4.34
C GLY A 35 5.91 -9.98 4.15
N PRO A 36 5.10 -9.85 5.23
CA PRO A 36 3.87 -9.08 5.19
C PRO A 36 4.19 -7.61 4.97
N THR A 37 3.31 -6.88 4.30
CA THR A 37 3.46 -5.44 4.10
C THR A 37 2.22 -4.69 4.55
N THR A 38 2.39 -3.42 4.92
CA THR A 38 1.28 -2.51 5.22
C THR A 38 1.45 -1.18 4.51
N HIS A 39 0.32 -0.55 4.17
CA HIS A 39 0.26 0.75 3.51
C HIS A 39 -0.71 1.65 4.26
N LEU A 40 -0.22 2.74 4.86
CA LEU A 40 -1.05 3.80 5.44
C LEU A 40 -1.13 4.98 4.48
N VAL A 41 -2.30 5.22 3.88
CA VAL A 41 -2.49 6.28 2.89
C VAL A 41 -2.56 7.65 3.57
N LEU A 42 -1.71 8.59 3.14
CA LEU A 42 -1.62 9.95 3.66
C LEU A 42 -2.18 11.01 2.71
N ALA A 43 -2.11 10.76 1.40
CA ALA A 43 -2.67 11.63 0.36
C ALA A 43 -3.05 10.80 -0.88
N GLY A 44 -4.08 11.24 -1.60
CA GLY A 44 -4.56 10.55 -2.80
C GLY A 44 -5.20 9.20 -2.51
N GLU A 45 -5.11 8.29 -3.48
CA GLU A 45 -5.71 6.96 -3.40
C GLU A 45 -4.93 5.93 -4.21
N MET A 46 -5.05 4.66 -3.81
CA MET A 46 -4.55 3.51 -4.54
C MET A 46 -5.60 2.41 -4.62
N THR A 47 -5.59 1.62 -5.68
CA THR A 47 -6.45 0.44 -5.85
C THR A 47 -5.58 -0.81 -5.85
N LEU A 48 -5.87 -1.76 -4.96
CA LEU A 48 -5.23 -3.08 -4.97
C LEU A 48 -6.17 -4.12 -5.59
N ARG A 49 -5.58 -5.05 -6.35
CA ARG A 49 -6.21 -6.28 -6.84
C ARG A 49 -5.35 -7.48 -6.54
N TYR A 50 -5.98 -8.66 -6.55
CA TYR A 50 -5.37 -9.94 -6.21
C TYR A 50 -5.62 -10.91 -7.37
N PRO A 51 -4.77 -10.88 -8.42
CA PRO A 51 -5.06 -11.58 -9.68
C PRO A 51 -5.17 -13.10 -9.54
N ASP A 52 -4.51 -13.68 -8.53
CA ASP A 52 -4.55 -15.12 -8.26
C ASP A 52 -5.78 -15.54 -7.43
N GLU A 53 -6.53 -14.58 -6.89
CA GLU A 53 -7.73 -14.83 -6.07
C GLU A 53 -9.00 -14.61 -6.90
N ALA A 54 -9.36 -15.64 -7.68
CA ALA A 54 -10.53 -15.60 -8.55
C ALA A 54 -11.81 -15.21 -7.78
N GLY A 55 -12.46 -14.13 -8.21
CA GLY A 55 -13.69 -13.61 -7.60
C GLY A 55 -13.47 -12.56 -6.52
N ARG A 56 -12.22 -12.26 -6.12
CA ARG A 56 -11.93 -11.13 -5.26
C ARG A 56 -11.96 -9.82 -6.06
N GLU A 57 -12.87 -8.94 -5.69
CA GLU A 57 -12.93 -7.61 -6.28
C GLU A 57 -11.76 -6.73 -5.81
N GLY A 58 -11.30 -5.85 -6.70
CA GLY A 58 -10.35 -4.81 -6.34
C GLY A 58 -10.97 -3.81 -5.38
N ALA A 59 -10.14 -3.25 -4.50
CA ALA A 59 -10.56 -2.24 -3.54
C ALA A 59 -9.69 -0.99 -3.65
N THR A 60 -10.33 0.17 -3.57
CA THR A 60 -9.68 1.48 -3.58
C THR A 60 -9.59 2.03 -2.17
N TYR A 61 -8.42 2.53 -1.81
CA TYR A 61 -8.06 3.00 -0.47
C TYR A 61 -7.59 4.45 -0.54
N GLY A 62 -8.31 5.33 0.13
CA GLY A 62 -8.00 6.75 0.26
C GLY A 62 -7.33 7.10 1.58
N VAL A 63 -7.15 8.39 1.83
CA VAL A 63 -6.49 8.95 3.03
C VAL A 63 -7.03 8.35 4.33
N GLY A 64 -6.11 7.92 5.20
CA GLY A 64 -6.41 7.31 6.50
C GLY A 64 -6.63 5.80 6.43
N ALA A 65 -6.80 5.21 5.25
CA ALA A 65 -6.88 3.77 5.10
C ALA A 65 -5.53 3.11 5.42
N ARG A 66 -5.61 1.97 6.14
CA ARG A 66 -4.53 1.00 6.27
C ARG A 66 -4.86 -0.20 5.40
N VAL A 67 -3.89 -0.67 4.63
CA VAL A 67 -4.02 -1.84 3.76
C VAL A 67 -2.90 -2.81 4.10
N ASP A 68 -3.26 -4.00 4.59
CA ASP A 68 -2.31 -5.07 4.88
C ASP A 68 -2.31 -6.09 3.72
N VAL A 69 -1.14 -6.57 3.34
CA VAL A 69 -0.95 -7.63 2.36
C VAL A 69 -0.07 -8.71 2.98
N ASP A 70 -0.57 -9.93 3.04
CA ASP A 70 0.15 -11.05 3.63
C ASP A 70 1.39 -11.43 2.79
N ALA A 71 2.36 -12.07 3.47
CA ALA A 71 3.56 -12.58 2.82
C ALA A 71 3.20 -13.58 1.70
N GLY A 72 3.83 -13.42 0.55
CA GLY A 72 3.62 -14.27 -0.62
C GLY A 72 2.34 -13.99 -1.41
N THR A 73 1.44 -13.13 -0.93
CA THR A 73 0.23 -12.75 -1.67
C THR A 73 0.58 -11.94 -2.91
N VAL A 74 0.21 -12.45 -4.09
CA VAL A 74 0.36 -11.73 -5.35
C VAL A 74 -0.71 -10.64 -5.43
N HIS A 75 -0.26 -9.41 -5.64
CA HIS A 75 -1.12 -8.25 -5.77
C HIS A 75 -0.62 -7.28 -6.85
N GLU A 76 -1.53 -6.44 -7.32
CA GLU A 76 -1.30 -5.43 -8.35
C GLU A 76 -1.89 -4.10 -7.86
N VAL A 77 -1.24 -2.98 -8.17
CA VAL A 77 -1.58 -1.66 -7.61
C VAL A 77 -1.75 -0.62 -8.72
N TRP A 78 -2.85 0.14 -8.69
CA TRP A 78 -3.07 1.34 -9.49
C TRP A 78 -3.18 2.57 -8.62
N ILE A 79 -2.40 3.59 -8.94
CA ILE A 79 -2.43 4.88 -8.26
C ILE A 79 -3.47 5.78 -8.91
N GLY A 80 -4.27 6.47 -8.09
CA GLY A 80 -5.32 7.37 -8.55
C GLY A 80 -4.79 8.55 -9.39
N PRO A 81 -5.70 9.32 -10.02
CA PRO A 81 -5.33 10.40 -10.93
C PRO A 81 -4.67 11.61 -10.24
N ALA A 82 -4.70 11.68 -8.91
CA ALA A 82 -4.02 12.71 -8.13
C ALA A 82 -2.63 12.29 -7.62
N GLY A 83 -2.18 11.06 -7.92
CA GLY A 83 -1.04 10.43 -7.24
C GLY A 83 -1.43 9.86 -5.89
N CYS A 84 -0.47 9.28 -5.17
CA CYS A 84 -0.69 8.77 -3.82
C CYS A 84 0.58 8.87 -2.98
N THR A 85 0.44 9.38 -1.75
CA THR A 85 1.51 9.36 -0.73
C THR A 85 1.07 8.46 0.39
N TYR A 86 1.93 7.53 0.80
CA TYR A 86 1.61 6.54 1.82
C TYR A 86 2.87 6.12 2.58
N VAL A 87 2.67 5.58 3.78
CA VAL A 87 3.74 4.94 4.56
C VAL A 87 3.71 3.45 4.29
N VAL A 88 4.86 2.89 3.92
CA VAL A 88 5.09 1.47 3.75
C VAL A 88 5.73 0.91 5.02
N GLY A 89 5.23 -0.23 5.50
CA GLY A 89 5.93 -1.10 6.44
C GLY A 89 6.15 -2.47 5.82
N GLU A 90 7.37 -3.01 5.93
CA GLU A 90 7.78 -4.35 5.47
C GLU A 90 8.82 -4.99 6.41
#